data_AF-A0A1V6EQS7-F1
#
_entry.id   AF-A0A1V6EQS7-F1
#
_cell.length_a   1.000
_cell.length_b   1.000
_cell.length_c   1.000
_cell.angle_alpha   90.00
_cell.angle_beta   90.00
_cell.angle_gamma   90.00
#
_symmetry.space_group_name_H-M   'P 1'
#
loop_
_entity.id
_entity.type
_entity.pdbx_description
1 polymer ?
#
loop_
_entity_poly.entity_id
_entity_poly.type
_entity_poly.pdbx_seq_one_letter_code
_entity_poly.pdbx_strand_id
1 'polypeptide(L)'
;MQEFQTHQEALDALRQGRVEAYVTDYTLLLNVLSQGTGEAQLAGAPFGPQDPYGIGLPKGSDGVAFVNAFLKKIQADGTWAKLWTVSIGQRTGSTNVPTPPAIQ
;
A
#
# COMPACT_ATOMS: atom_id res chain seq x y z
N MET A 1 14.36 13.24 14.91
CA MET A 1 13.41 12.26 14.36
C MET A 1 13.57 11.00 15.20
N GLN A 2 12.49 10.52 15.81
CA GLN A 2 12.52 9.25 16.54
C GLN A 2 12.22 8.12 15.57
N GLU A 3 13.03 7.06 15.60
CA GLU A 3 12.82 5.86 14.80
C GLU A 3 12.06 4.81 15.63
N PHE A 4 11.14 4.12 14.98
CA PHE A 4 10.42 2.96 15.51
C PHE A 4 10.74 1.76 14.64
N GLN A 5 10.86 0.58 15.24
CA GLN A 5 11.21 -0.62 14.49
C GLN A 5 10.04 -1.16 13.69
N THR A 6 8.82 -0.87 14.13
CA THR A 6 7.59 -1.34 13.46
C THR A 6 6.60 -0.22 13.25
N HIS A 7 5.75 -0.40 12.24
CA HIS A 7 4.58 0.44 12.00
C HIS A 7 3.66 0.51 13.24
N GLN A 8 3.47 -0.63 13.93
CA GLN A 8 2.63 -0.69 15.13
C GLN A 8 3.17 0.17 16.28
N GLU A 9 4.49 0.14 16.51
CA GLU A 9 5.12 0.98 17.53
C GLU A 9 4.94 2.48 17.23
N ALA A 10 5.06 2.89 15.97
CA ALA A 10 4.85 4.28 15.56
C ALA A 10 3.37 4.71 15.71
N LEU A 11 2.43 3.83 15.34
CA LEU A 11 1.00 4.07 15.50
C LEU A 11 0.61 4.19 16.98
N ASP A 12 1.15 3.33 17.84
CA ASP A 12 0.88 3.40 19.28
C ASP A 12 1.51 4.64 19.92
N ALA A 13 2.67 5.07 19.45
CA ALA A 13 3.26 6.35 19.86
C ALA A 13 2.35 7.54 19.50
N LEU A 14 1.76 7.54 18.30
CA LEU A 14 0.78 8.56 17.89
C LEU A 14 -0.46 8.52 18.79
N ARG A 15 -1.05 7.34 19.00
CA ARG A 15 -2.24 7.14 19.85
C ARG A 15 -2.03 7.59 21.31
N GLN A 16 -0.82 7.40 21.83
CA GLN A 16 -0.44 7.80 23.18
C GLN A 16 -0.02 9.27 23.29
N GLY A 17 0.00 10.02 22.17
CA GLY A 17 0.46 11.41 22.14
C GLY A 17 1.96 11.57 22.39
N ARG A 18 2.76 10.52 22.16
CA ARG A 18 4.23 10.58 22.25
C ARG A 18 4.87 11.23 21.02
N VAL A 19 4.14 11.27 19.90
CA VAL A 19 4.51 11.96 18.65
C VAL A 19 3.28 12.61 18.04
N GLU A 20 3.47 13.68 17.29
CA GLU A 20 2.38 14.39 16.61
C GLU A 20 2.07 13.81 15.22
N ALA A 21 3.04 13.15 14.59
CA ALA A 21 2.92 12.51 13.29
C ALA A 21 3.98 11.42 13.12
N TYR A 22 3.72 10.47 12.21
CA TYR A 22 4.72 9.52 11.70
C TYR A 22 4.56 9.36 10.19
N VAL A 23 5.64 8.92 9.54
CA VAL A 23 5.69 8.71 8.08
C VAL A 23 6.04 7.26 7.82
N THR A 24 5.34 6.64 6.87
CA THR A 24 5.56 5.26 6.41
C THR A 24 4.88 5.06 5.05
N ASP A 25 4.84 3.83 4.54
CA ASP A 25 4.20 3.48 3.28
C ASP A 25 2.72 3.84 3.25
N TYR A 26 2.28 4.41 2.12
CA TYR A 26 0.90 4.87 1.95
C TYR A 26 -0.14 3.76 2.14
N THR A 27 0.14 2.55 1.67
CA THR A 27 -0.75 1.38 1.82
C THR A 27 -0.87 0.92 3.27
N LEU A 28 0.18 1.06 4.09
CA LEU A 28 0.11 0.81 5.54
C LEU A 28 -0.76 1.85 6.23
N LEU A 29 -0.63 3.14 5.86
CA LEU A 29 -1.50 4.19 6.38
C LEU A 29 -2.98 3.95 5.99
N LEU A 30 -3.24 3.50 4.77
CA LEU A 30 -4.60 3.11 4.36
C LEU A 30 -5.15 1.93 5.18
N ASN A 31 -4.30 0.98 5.59
CA ASN A 31 -4.72 -0.09 6.49
C ASN A 31 -5.18 0.46 7.85
N VAL A 32 -4.45 1.41 8.44
CA VAL A 32 -4.84 2.06 9.70
C VAL A 32 -6.21 2.71 9.57
N LEU A 33 -6.41 3.53 8.52
CA LEU A 33 -7.71 4.17 8.28
C LEU A 33 -8.83 3.17 8.09
N SER A 34 -8.53 2.02 7.46
CA SER A 34 -9.51 0.98 7.17
C SER A 34 -10.07 0.26 8.40
N GLN A 35 -9.40 0.41 9.56
CA GLN A 35 -9.90 -0.13 10.83
C GLN A 35 -11.05 0.69 11.40
N GLY A 36 -11.32 1.90 10.87
CA GLY A 36 -12.52 2.67 11.19
C GLY A 36 -12.57 3.23 12.62
N THR A 37 -11.44 3.30 13.33
CA THR A 37 -11.40 3.82 14.71
C THR A 37 -11.48 5.34 14.79
N GLY A 38 -11.21 6.06 13.69
CA GLY A 38 -11.21 7.53 13.64
C GLY A 38 -10.05 8.20 14.40
N GLU A 39 -9.09 7.41 14.89
CA GLU A 39 -7.99 7.87 15.75
C GLU A 39 -6.85 8.55 14.98
N ALA A 40 -6.82 8.40 13.65
CA ALA A 40 -5.77 8.94 12.79
C ALA A 40 -6.36 9.44 11.47
N GLN A 41 -5.65 10.36 10.84
CA GLN A 41 -5.96 10.90 9.51
C GLN A 41 -4.70 11.05 8.68
N LEU A 42 -4.85 11.08 7.36
CA LEU A 42 -3.75 11.45 6.47
C LEU A 42 -3.51 12.97 6.58
N ALA A 43 -2.28 13.36 6.88
CA ALA A 43 -1.89 14.76 7.03
C ALA A 43 -1.74 15.50 5.69
N GLY A 44 -1.75 14.78 4.56
CA GLY A 44 -1.59 15.38 3.23
C GLY A 44 -1.46 14.33 2.12
N ALA A 45 -1.06 14.80 0.94
CA ALA A 45 -0.77 13.94 -0.20
C ALA A 45 0.52 13.13 0.02
N PRO A 46 0.65 11.93 -0.58
CA PRO A 46 1.91 11.20 -0.62
C PRO A 46 3.05 12.07 -1.17
N PHE A 47 4.25 11.88 -0.63
CA PHE A 47 5.47 12.58 -1.05
C PHE A 47 6.64 11.60 -1.11
N GLY A 48 7.71 11.99 -1.78
CA GLY A 48 8.90 11.16 -1.99
C GLY A 48 8.98 10.55 -3.40
N PRO A 49 10.04 9.79 -3.69
CA PRO A 49 10.18 9.08 -4.96
C PRO A 49 9.07 8.06 -5.14
N GLN A 50 8.76 7.73 -6.39
CA GLN A 50 7.83 6.65 -6.69
C GLN A 50 8.49 5.31 -6.33
N ASP A 51 7.85 4.55 -5.43
CA ASP A 51 8.33 3.24 -4.98
C ASP A 51 7.28 2.16 -5.29
N PRO A 52 7.30 1.58 -6.51
CA PRO A 52 6.34 0.55 -6.89
C PRO A 52 6.66 -0.79 -6.23
N TYR A 53 5.65 -1.40 -5.61
CA TYR A 53 5.74 -2.78 -5.11
C TYR A 53 6.02 -3.77 -6.25
N GLY A 54 6.98 -4.66 -6.02
CA GLY A 54 7.39 -5.69 -6.96
C GLY A 54 7.40 -7.10 -6.38
N ILE A 55 7.44 -8.10 -7.25
CA ILE A 55 7.63 -9.51 -6.88
C ILE A 55 9.08 -9.87 -7.15
N GLY A 56 9.86 -10.06 -6.08
CA GLY A 56 11.27 -10.43 -6.18
C GLY A 56 11.45 -11.89 -6.59
N LEU A 57 12.35 -12.13 -7.55
CA LEU A 57 12.76 -13.47 -8.00
C LEU A 57 14.29 -13.58 -7.98
N PRO A 58 14.86 -14.81 -7.90
CA PRO A 58 16.29 -15.00 -8.05
C PRO A 58 16.80 -14.36 -9.35
N LYS A 59 17.99 -13.75 -9.29
CA LYS A 59 18.62 -13.14 -10.46
C LYS A 59 18.78 -14.18 -11.57
N GLY A 60 18.24 -13.89 -12.76
CA GLY A 60 18.27 -14.80 -13.91
C GLY A 60 17.16 -15.86 -13.92
N SER A 61 16.18 -15.80 -13.02
CA SER A 61 15.03 -16.70 -13.02
C SER A 61 14.18 -16.54 -14.30
N ASP A 62 13.86 -17.66 -14.93
CA ASP A 62 12.90 -17.74 -16.04
C ASP A 62 11.45 -17.50 -15.57
N GLY A 63 11.19 -17.62 -14.27
CA GLY A 63 9.91 -17.32 -13.63
C GLY A 63 9.44 -15.87 -13.82
N VAL A 64 10.34 -14.94 -14.16
CA VAL A 64 9.98 -13.55 -14.50
C VAL A 64 8.98 -13.52 -15.65
N ALA A 65 9.16 -14.36 -16.67
CA ALA A 65 8.26 -14.43 -17.81
C ALA A 65 6.84 -14.88 -17.39
N PHE A 66 6.75 -15.88 -16.52
CA PHE A 66 5.49 -16.36 -15.98
C PHE A 66 4.78 -15.29 -15.13
N VAL A 67 5.49 -14.68 -14.18
CA VAL A 67 4.93 -13.64 -13.30
C VAL A 67 4.42 -12.46 -14.12
N ASN A 68 5.21 -11.98 -15.07
CA ASN A 68 4.80 -10.86 -15.93
C ASN A 68 3.60 -11.20 -16.81
N ALA A 69 3.55 -12.41 -17.37
CA ALA A 69 2.39 -12.87 -18.14
C ALA A 69 1.13 -12.96 -17.28
N PHE A 70 1.26 -13.48 -16.06
CA PHE A 70 0.16 -13.54 -15.09
C PHE A 70 -0.33 -12.14 -14.70
N LEU A 71 0.58 -11.22 -14.35
CA LEU A 71 0.24 -9.85 -13.99
C LEU A 71 -0.48 -9.13 -15.14
N LYS A 72 0.00 -9.29 -16.39
CA LYS A 72 -0.66 -8.73 -17.58
C LYS A 72 -2.07 -9.28 -17.75
N LYS A 73 -2.27 -10.58 -17.53
CA LYS A 73 -3.57 -11.23 -17.62
C LYS A 73 -4.56 -10.65 -16.60
N ILE A 74 -4.18 -10.57 -15.32
CA ILE A 74 -5.08 -10.06 -14.27
C ILE A 74 -5.35 -8.56 -14.39
N GLN A 75 -4.45 -7.79 -15.01
CA GLN A 75 -4.71 -6.39 -15.36
C GLN A 75 -5.72 -6.30 -16.51
N ALA A 76 -5.52 -7.08 -17.58
CA ALA A 76 -6.36 -7.05 -18.78
C ALA A 76 -7.79 -7.55 -18.53
N ASP A 77 -7.98 -8.58 -17.70
CA ASP A 77 -9.29 -9.14 -17.38
C ASP A 77 -10.02 -8.41 -16.23
N GLY A 78 -9.40 -7.35 -15.69
CA GLY A 78 -9.95 -6.52 -14.63
C GLY A 78 -9.90 -7.15 -13.23
N THR A 79 -9.30 -8.33 -13.07
CA THR A 79 -9.15 -8.99 -11.76
C THR A 79 -8.36 -8.12 -10.79
N TRP A 80 -7.29 -7.45 -11.25
CA TRP A 80 -6.50 -6.54 -10.42
C TRP A 80 -7.36 -5.43 -9.82
N ALA A 81 -8.21 -4.79 -10.64
CA ALA A 81 -9.09 -3.71 -10.19
C ALA A 81 -10.12 -4.20 -9.17
N LYS A 82 -10.70 -5.40 -9.39
CA LYS A 82 -11.63 -6.03 -8.45
C LYS A 82 -10.97 -6.31 -7.09
N LEU A 83 -9.75 -6.85 -7.11
CA LEU A 83 -8.98 -7.12 -5.89
C LEU A 83 -8.66 -5.82 -5.14
N TRP A 84 -8.23 -4.77 -5.84
CA TRP A 84 -8.00 -3.46 -5.23
C TRP A 84 -9.28 -2.92 -4.55
N THR A 85 -10.43 -3.01 -5.22
CA THR A 85 -11.71 -2.54 -4.67
C THR A 85 -12.07 -3.29 -3.39
N VAL A 86 -11.91 -4.61 -3.32
CA VAL A 86 -12.23 -5.40 -2.13
C VAL A 86 -11.23 -5.18 -1.00
N SER A 87 -9.94 -5.07 -1.32
CA SER A 87 -8.89 -4.98 -0.31
C SER A 87 -8.67 -3.58 0.24
N ILE A 88 -8.83 -2.54 -0.59
CA ILE A 88 -8.56 -1.14 -0.21
C ILE A 88 -9.83 -0.31 -0.32
N GLY A 89 -10.48 -0.30 -1.48
CA GLY A 89 -11.60 0.60 -1.76
C GLY A 89 -12.72 0.48 -0.73
N GLN A 90 -13.28 -0.72 -0.58
CA GLN A 90 -14.37 -1.01 0.38
C GLN A 90 -13.97 -0.77 1.84
N ARG A 91 -12.69 -0.96 2.18
CA ARG A 91 -12.24 -0.80 3.57
C ARG A 91 -11.92 0.65 3.93
N THR A 92 -11.57 1.47 2.94
CA THR A 92 -11.20 2.88 3.13
C THR A 92 -12.30 3.86 2.68
N GLY A 93 -13.36 3.36 2.04
CA GLY A 93 -14.38 4.18 1.39
C GLY A 93 -13.92 4.78 0.05
N SER A 94 -12.72 4.44 -0.43
CA SER A 94 -12.22 4.95 -1.71
C SER A 94 -12.90 4.27 -2.90
N THR A 95 -13.45 5.08 -3.81
CA THR A 95 -14.08 4.63 -5.06
C THR A 95 -13.17 4.82 -6.28
N ASN A 96 -12.03 5.49 -6.11
CA ASN A 96 -11.09 5.83 -7.17
C ASN A 96 -10.09 4.69 -7.37
N VAL A 97 -10.47 3.68 -8.15
CA VAL A 97 -9.57 2.58 -8.52
C VAL A 97 -8.37 3.15 -9.31
N PRO A 98 -7.13 2.96 -8.84
CA PRO A 98 -5.96 3.53 -9.51
C PRO A 98 -5.62 2.78 -10.80
N THR A 99 -4.80 3.39 -11.65
CA THR A 99 -4.18 2.69 -12.78
C THR A 99 -3.25 1.59 -12.25
N PRO A 100 -3.31 0.35 -12.78
CA PRO A 100 -2.38 -0.69 -12.39
C PRO A 100 -0.91 -0.28 -12.62
N PRO A 101 0.04 -0.71 -11.76
CA PRO A 101 1.45 -0.44 -11.97
C PRO A 101 1.97 -1.00 -13.29
N ALA A 102 2.97 -0.33 -13.86
CA ALA A 102 3.70 -0.84 -15.02
C ALA A 102 4.41 -2.16 -14.67
N ILE A 103 4.30 -3.14 -15.57
CA ILE A 103 4.98 -4.43 -15.46
C ILE A 103 6.29 -4.33 -16.23
N GLN A 104 7.41 -4.63 -15.57
CA GLN A 104 8.77 -4.57 -16.13
C GLN A 104 9.20 -5.91 -16.71
#